data_AF-A0A517DRK6-F1
#
_entry.id   AF-A0A517DRK6-F1
#
_cell.length_a   1.000
_cell.length_b   1.000
_cell.length_c   1.000
_cell.angle_alpha   90.00
_cell.angle_beta   90.00
_cell.angle_gamma   90.00
#
_symmetry.space_group_name_H-M   'P 1'
#
loop_
_entity.id
_entity.type
_entity.pdbx_description
1 polymer ?
#
loop_
_entity_poly.entity_id
_entity_poly.type
_entity_poly.pdbx_seq_one_letter_code
_entity_poly.pdbx_strand_id
1 'polypeptide(L)' 'MLLEELVLHIKKQLIASGVSNFTIADGKIHFMNAGDKARGEEIMFEYLYQLLAERATIYN' A
#
# COMPACT_ATOMS: atom_id res chain seq x y z
N MET A 1 -2.43 14.19 4.99
CA MET A 1 -2.84 12.82 4.68
C MET A 1 -3.23 12.17 5.99
N LEU A 2 -4.50 11.80 6.11
CA LEU A 2 -5.01 11.04 7.25
C LEU A 2 -4.69 9.55 7.06
N LEU A 3 -4.53 8.80 8.15
CA LEU A 3 -4.21 7.36 8.10
C LEU A 3 -5.24 6.57 7.27
N GLU A 4 -6.51 6.94 7.36
CA GLU A 4 -7.61 6.32 6.62
C GLU A 4 -7.50 6.53 5.10
N GLU A 5 -7.05 7.71 4.67
CA GLU A 5 -6.82 8.01 3.25
C GLU A 5 -5.66 7.17 2.70
N LEU A 6 -4.59 7.01 3.48
CA LEU A 6 -3.45 6.16 3.12
C LEU A 6 -3.89 4.71 2.95
N VAL A 7 -4.65 4.19 3.91
CA VAL A 7 -5.19 2.81 3.87
C VAL A 7 -6.10 2.61 2.66
N LEU A 8 -6.98 3.57 2.37
CA LEU A 8 -7.85 3.52 1.18
C LEU A 8 -7.03 3.52 -0.12
N HIS A 9 -5.95 4.29 -0.17
CA HIS A 9 -5.12 4.37 -1.37
C HIS A 9 -4.32 3.08 -1.58
N ILE A 10 -3.70 2.54 -0.53
CA ILE A 10 -3.02 1.24 -0.58
C ILE A 10 -3.99 0.15 -1.05
N LYS A 11 -5.21 0.13 -0.51
CA LYS A 11 -6.25 -0.82 -0.94
C LYS A 11 -6.53 -0.73 -2.44
N LYS A 12 -6.64 0.48 -2.99
CA LYS A 12 -6.87 0.70 -4.44
C LYS A 12 -5.70 0.19 -5.28
N GLN A 13 -4.46 0.46 -4.86
CA GLN A 13 -3.27 0.01 -5.58
C GLN A 13 -3.16 -1.53 -5.59
N LEU A 14 -3.37 -2.18 -4.44
CA LEU A 14 -3.36 -3.65 -4.36
C LEU A 14 -4.35 -4.28 -5.34
N ILE A 15 -5.61 -3.79 -5.36
CA ILE A 15 -6.66 -4.28 -6.26
C ILE A 15 -6.28 -4.03 -7.73
N ALA A 16 -5.79 -2.84 -8.07
CA ALA A 16 -5.40 -2.49 -9.43
C ALA A 16 -4.25 -3.37 -9.96
N SER A 17 -3.36 -3.82 -9.08
CA SER A 17 -2.24 -4.71 -9.39
C SER A 17 -2.59 -6.21 -9.34
N GLY A 18 -3.87 -6.56 -9.15
CA GLY A 18 -4.37 -7.93 -9.14
C GLY A 18 -4.33 -8.63 -7.78
N VAL A 19 -3.84 -7.96 -6.72
CA VAL A 19 -3.86 -8.48 -5.36
C VAL A 19 -5.24 -8.19 -4.78
N SER A 20 -6.13 -9.18 -4.78
CA SER A 20 -7.53 -9.01 -4.32
C SER A 20 -7.88 -9.84 -3.09
N ASN A 21 -7.05 -10.82 -2.71
CA ASN A 21 -7.32 -11.72 -1.60
C ASN A 21 -6.59 -11.28 -0.32
N PHE A 22 -7.07 -10.17 0.25
CA PHE A 22 -6.55 -9.61 1.50
C PHE A 22 -7.68 -9.02 2.36
N THR A 23 -7.44 -8.94 3.66
CA THR A 23 -8.30 -8.21 4.61
C THR A 23 -7.50 -7.12 5.32
N ILE A 24 -8.20 -6.08 5.78
CA ILE A 24 -7.60 -5.01 6.57
C ILE A 24 -8.29 -5.03 7.93
N ALA A 25 -7.50 -5.24 8.98
CA ALA A 25 -7.96 -5.27 10.37
C ALA A 25 -6.89 -4.65 11.27
N ASP A 26 -7.31 -3.86 12.27
CA ASP A 26 -6.41 -3.25 13.25
C ASP A 26 -5.21 -2.47 12.65
N GLY A 27 -5.44 -1.81 11.50
CA GLY A 27 -4.40 -1.07 10.77
C GLY A 27 -3.36 -1.96 10.05
N LYS A 28 -3.59 -3.27 9.95
CA LYS A 28 -2.73 -4.24 9.27
C LYS A 28 -3.43 -4.84 8.07
N ILE A 29 -2.64 -5.20 7.06
CA ILE A 29 -3.10 -5.94 5.88
C ILE A 29 -2.74 -7.41 6.06
N HIS A 30 -3.75 -8.27 5.97
CA HIS A 30 -3.62 -9.71 6.06
C HIS A 30 -3.84 -10.30 4.68
N PHE A 31 -2.76 -10.82 4.08
CA PHE A 31 -2.80 -11.51 2.79
C PHE A 31 -3.13 -12.99 3.01
N MET A 32 -4.01 -13.53 2.19
CA MET A 32 -4.50 -14.91 2.36
C MET A 32 -3.58 -15.96 1.71
N ASN A 33 -2.62 -15.55 0.87
CA ASN A 33 -1.61 -16.45 0.31
C ASN A 33 -0.24 -15.75 0.20
N ALA A 34 0.83 -16.55 0.08
CA ALA A 34 2.20 -16.06 0.05
C ALA A 34 2.55 -15.23 -1.19
N GLY A 35 1.93 -15.52 -2.35
CA GLY A 35 2.15 -14.77 -3.59
C GLY A 35 1.59 -13.35 -3.51
N ASP A 36 0.35 -13.23 -3.06
CA ASP A 36 -0.31 -11.95 -2.81
C ASP A 36 0.39 -11.16 -1.70
N LYS A 37 0.94 -11.84 -0.69
CA LYS A 37 1.76 -11.18 0.33
C LYS A 37 2.99 -10.53 -0.29
N ALA A 38 3.81 -11.30 -1.02
CA ALA A 38 5.05 -10.79 -1.61
C ALA A 38 4.77 -9.62 -2.57
N ARG A 39 3.76 -9.77 -3.43
CA ARG A 39 3.39 -8.72 -4.39
C ARG A 39 2.75 -7.51 -3.70
N GLY A 40 1.94 -7.74 -2.67
CA GLY A 40 1.33 -6.68 -1.89
C GLY A 40 2.35 -5.85 -1.10
N GLU A 41 3.37 -6.50 -0.53
CA GLU A 41 4.48 -5.83 0.15
C GLU A 41 5.31 -4.97 -0.82
N GLU A 42 5.58 -5.46 -2.03
CA GLU A 42 6.25 -4.71 -3.10
C GLU A 42 5.47 -3.43 -3.47
N ILE A 43 4.17 -3.56 -3.75
CA ILE A 43 3.30 -2.41 -4.09
C ILE A 43 3.24 -1.38 -2.96
N MET A 44 3.10 -1.83 -1.71
CA MET A 44 3.08 -0.93 -0.56
C MET A 44 4.41 -0.17 -0.41
N PHE A 45 5.53 -0.86 -0.60
CA PHE A 45 6.85 -0.24 -0.52
C PHE A 45 7.07 0.80 -1.62
N GLU A 46 6.75 0.47 -2.87
CA GLU A 46 6.85 1.41 -4.00
C GLU A 46 6.03 2.68 -3.77
N TYR A 47 4.79 2.52 -3.29
CA TYR A 47 3.92 3.66 -3.02
C TYR A 47 4.43 4.54 -1.88
N LEU A 48 4.87 3.95 -0.76
CA LEU A 48 5.46 4.71 0.34
C LEU A 48 6.75 5.42 -0.07
N TYR A 49 7.57 4.78 -0.92
CA TYR A 49 8.77 5.39 -1.47
C TYR A 49 8.45 6.60 -2.36
N GLN A 50 7.44 6.50 -3.24
CA GLN A 50 6.96 7.62 -4.05
C GLN A 50 6.50 8.79 -3.19
N LEU A 51 5.70 8.53 -2.15
CA LEU A 51 5.24 9.57 -1.23
C LEU A 51 6.39 10.27 -0.49
N LEU A 52 7.44 9.53 -0.12
CA LEU A 52 8.64 10.11 0.49
C LEU A 52 9.43 10.96 -0.51
N ALA A 53 9.57 10.48 -1.75
CA ALA A 53 10.26 11.21 -2.81
C ALA A 53 9.54 12.51 -3.18
N GLU A 54 8.21 12.49 -3.31
CA GLU A 54 7.39 13.67 -3.53
C GLU A 54 7.58 14.70 -2.41
N ARG A 55 7.58 14.26 -1.15
CA ARG A 55 7.85 15.14 0.00
C ARG A 55 9.26 15.71 -0.01
N ALA A 56 10.27 14.91 -0.36
CA ALA A 56 11.65 15.39 -0.45
C ALA A 56 11.82 16.47 -1.53
N THR A 57 11.00 16.42 -2.58
CA THR A 57 11.02 17.40 -3.67
C THR A 57 10.33 18.72 -3.28
N ILE A 58 9.38 18.71 -2.33
CA ILE A 58 8.65 19.90 -1.88
C ILE A 58 9.51 20.82 -0.97
N TYR A 59 10.61 20.33 -0.41
CA TYR A 59 11.50 21.10 0.49
C TYR A 59 12.83 21.54 -0.14
N ASN A 60 12.99 21.41 -1.46
CA ASN A 60 14.15 21.89 -2.22
C ASN A 60 13.76 23.00 -3.20
#